data_AF-A0A6N4V549-F1
#
_entry.id   AF-A0A6N4V549-F1
#
_cell.length_a   1.000
_cell.length_b   1.000
_cell.length_c   1.000
_cell.angle_alpha   90.00
_cell.angle_beta   90.00
_cell.angle_gamma   90.00
#
_symmetry.space_group_name_H-M   'P 1'
#
loop_
_entity.id
_entity.type
_entity.pdbx_description
1 polymer ?
#
loop_
_entity_poly.entity_id
_entity_poly.type
_entity_poly.pdbx_seq_one_letter_code
_entity_poly.pdbx_strand_id
1 'polypeptide(L)'
;MQAHAAGMGLRGARKAVLAAVLELLPGRHSRITDDAVRLYQLADLIVEAGGRRYCDKTIGRALASLAADELVDYIPARGRGNRALVAIHRRFVDDIEVLQRDETGRVIVPASAESVTFSEAPSSYRPKANYPPTPRSTDTQATSDSRPTGVEIHPDEVREVFAALPEAYQGLGTRTRWRLGGLIRRQLGRGWRPGQVVAILAAPLPGGVKSPLHLAMWRLAKNQIGSGPRLAPLQQAWDMAAAEAARTRSELAVEESLSSVTAATTPDQRDHALRAAAVQFGTITDPRAALVAAARAATRRYPSHSQATALQHWANSILEDHRATAPEPTIPAASNLGVELAMSTVTGHCVNCQCTPGTIRTELPIPVPVCDTCWAANAEPEFEEDYAA
;
A
#
# COMPACT_ATOMS: atom_id res chain seq x y z
N MET A 1 2.11 -13.38 35.58
CA MET A 1 3.39 -13.40 34.84
C MET A 1 4.64 -13.56 35.72
N GLN A 2 4.95 -12.67 36.67
CA GLN A 2 6.18 -12.75 37.50
C GLN A 2 6.33 -14.07 38.29
N ALA A 3 5.25 -14.59 38.88
CA ALA A 3 5.26 -15.89 39.57
C ALA A 3 5.60 -17.07 38.64
N HIS A 4 5.07 -17.06 37.42
CA HIS A 4 5.38 -18.08 36.40
C HIS A 4 6.84 -17.99 35.93
N ALA A 5 7.34 -16.77 35.72
CA ALA A 5 8.75 -16.52 35.36
C ALA A 5 9.74 -16.96 36.44
N ALA A 6 9.36 -16.87 37.72
CA ALA A 6 10.18 -17.37 38.84
C ALA A 6 10.35 -18.90 38.79
N GLY A 7 9.30 -19.64 38.40
CA GLY A 7 9.35 -21.10 38.24
C GLY A 7 10.25 -21.60 37.10
N MET A 8 10.52 -20.76 36.10
CA MET A 8 11.39 -21.10 34.96
C MET A 8 12.88 -20.83 35.20
N GLY A 9 13.25 -20.23 36.33
CA GLY A 9 14.65 -20.02 36.70
C GLY A 9 15.42 -19.12 35.71
N LEU A 10 14.78 -18.10 35.13
CA LEU A 10 15.40 -17.19 34.16
C LEU A 10 16.69 -16.54 34.71
N ARG A 11 17.76 -16.52 33.92
CA ARG A 11 19.07 -15.93 34.31
C ARG A 11 19.56 -14.86 33.34
N GLY A 12 20.47 -14.01 33.81
CA GLY A 12 21.19 -13.04 33.00
C GLY A 12 20.28 -12.07 32.23
N ALA A 13 20.57 -11.88 30.95
CA ALA A 13 19.87 -10.92 30.09
C ALA A 13 18.36 -11.19 30.00
N ARG A 14 17.92 -12.46 30.03
CA ARG A 14 16.49 -12.82 29.92
C ARG A 14 15.70 -12.32 31.13
N LYS A 15 16.23 -12.53 32.34
CA LYS A 15 15.62 -12.02 33.58
C LYS A 15 15.57 -10.49 33.60
N ALA A 16 16.68 -9.85 33.24
CA ALA A 16 16.78 -8.39 33.23
C ALA A 16 15.84 -7.74 32.21
N VAL A 17 15.76 -8.31 30.99
CA VAL A 17 14.87 -7.82 29.93
C VAL A 17 13.41 -8.03 30.29
N LEU A 18 13.04 -9.18 30.89
CA LEU A 18 11.67 -9.41 31.34
C LEU A 18 11.22 -8.39 32.40
N ALA A 19 12.09 -8.10 33.38
CA ALA A 19 11.82 -7.09 34.38
C ALA A 19 11.66 -5.69 33.76
N ALA A 20 12.52 -5.33 32.80
CA ALA A 20 12.44 -4.06 32.10
C ALA A 20 11.18 -3.93 31.23
N VAL A 21 10.70 -5.02 30.61
CA VAL A 21 9.43 -5.01 29.86
C VAL A 21 8.24 -4.78 30.80
N LEU A 22 8.24 -5.44 31.96
CA LEU A 22 7.22 -5.24 32.99
C LEU A 22 7.25 -3.84 33.62
N GLU A 23 8.43 -3.23 33.73
CA GLU A 23 8.54 -1.85 34.19
C GLU A 23 8.09 -0.86 33.09
N LEU A 24 8.49 -1.09 31.84
CA LEU A 24 8.15 -0.19 30.73
C LEU A 24 6.65 -0.16 30.44
N LEU A 25 6.04 -1.33 30.27
CA LEU A 25 4.69 -1.46 29.75
C LEU A 25 3.65 -1.14 30.84
N PRO A 26 3.39 -2.00 31.84
CA PRO A 26 2.39 -1.70 32.86
C PRO A 26 2.89 -0.66 33.87
N GLY A 27 4.18 -0.64 34.22
CA GLY A 27 4.72 0.28 35.23
C GLY A 27 4.73 1.75 34.78
N ARG A 28 5.31 2.05 33.62
CA ARG A 28 5.45 3.44 33.13
C ARG A 28 4.39 3.87 32.13
N HIS A 29 4.01 2.99 31.19
CA HIS A 29 3.11 3.36 30.10
C HIS A 29 1.64 3.03 30.39
N SER A 30 1.36 2.30 31.48
CA SER A 30 0.04 1.74 31.79
C SER A 30 -0.58 1.03 30.57
N ARG A 31 0.25 0.26 29.86
CA ARG A 31 -0.10 -0.49 28.66
C ARG A 31 0.34 -1.94 28.79
N ILE A 32 -0.34 -2.82 28.07
CA ILE A 32 0.04 -4.24 27.92
C ILE A 32 0.79 -4.51 26.61
N THR A 33 0.69 -3.58 25.65
CA THR A 33 1.27 -3.66 24.30
C THR A 33 1.77 -2.28 23.87
N ASP A 34 2.95 -2.24 23.25
CA ASP A 34 3.51 -1.04 22.65
C ASP A 34 4.27 -1.40 21.36
N ASP A 35 3.91 -0.76 20.26
CA ASP A 35 4.46 -0.96 18.91
C ASP A 35 5.63 -0.01 18.59
N ALA A 36 5.96 0.90 19.52
CA ALA A 36 6.96 1.94 19.35
C ALA A 36 8.18 1.80 20.29
N VAL A 37 8.39 0.61 20.88
CA VAL A 37 9.46 0.37 21.85
C VAL A 37 10.82 0.40 21.19
N ARG A 38 11.72 1.28 21.66
CA ARG A 38 13.12 1.27 21.25
C ARG A 38 13.92 0.39 22.19
N LEU A 39 14.75 -0.51 21.66
CA LEU A 39 15.48 -1.48 22.48
C LEU A 39 16.41 -0.83 23.51
N TYR A 40 16.94 0.38 23.24
CA TYR A 40 17.73 1.11 24.23
C TYR A 40 16.91 1.53 25.46
N GLN A 41 15.59 1.72 25.35
CA GLN A 41 14.75 2.06 26.50
C GLN A 41 14.75 0.91 27.51
N LEU A 42 14.71 -0.33 27.02
CA LEU A 42 14.89 -1.51 27.86
C LEU A 42 16.31 -1.59 28.43
N ALA A 43 17.32 -1.21 27.65
CA ALA A 43 18.70 -1.16 28.14
C ALA A 43 18.87 -0.16 29.29
N ASP A 44 18.28 1.03 29.17
CA ASP A 44 18.35 2.09 30.17
C ASP A 44 17.57 1.69 31.43
N LEU A 45 16.39 1.08 31.30
CA LEU A 45 15.63 0.54 32.43
C LEU A 45 16.39 -0.54 33.21
N ILE A 46 17.13 -1.41 32.52
CA ILE A 46 17.98 -2.41 33.18
C ILE A 46 19.10 -1.74 33.99
N VAL A 47 19.69 -0.66 33.45
CA VAL A 47 20.74 0.10 34.14
C VAL A 47 20.18 0.87 35.34
N GLU A 48 19.02 1.50 35.19
CA GLU A 48 18.31 2.18 36.28
C GLU A 48 17.98 1.23 37.44
N ALA A 49 17.67 -0.03 37.14
CA ALA A 49 17.46 -1.08 38.14
C ALA A 49 18.76 -1.65 38.74
N GLY A 50 19.92 -1.02 38.49
CA GLY A 50 21.23 -1.45 39.01
C GLY A 50 21.89 -2.60 38.22
N GLY A 51 21.38 -2.93 37.03
CA GLY A 51 21.92 -3.96 36.15
C GLY A 51 23.02 -3.46 35.21
N ARG A 52 23.65 -4.39 34.49
CA ARG A 52 24.63 -4.06 33.44
C ARG A 52 23.93 -3.60 32.15
N ARG A 53 24.54 -2.66 31.42
CA ARG A 53 24.04 -2.24 30.11
C ARG A 53 24.24 -3.34 29.06
N TYR A 54 23.15 -3.82 28.46
CA TYR A 54 23.19 -4.77 27.34
C TYR A 54 23.10 -4.02 26.00
N CYS A 55 23.73 -4.57 24.96
CA CYS A 55 23.57 -4.05 23.60
C CYS A 55 22.22 -4.50 23.00
N ASP A 56 21.71 -3.73 22.03
CA ASP A 56 20.43 -3.98 21.36
C ASP A 56 20.32 -5.41 20.79
N LYS A 57 21.42 -5.98 20.28
CA LYS A 57 21.46 -7.36 19.79
C LYS A 57 21.20 -8.38 20.90
N THR A 58 21.72 -8.13 22.10
CA THR A 58 21.51 -9.02 23.25
C THR A 58 20.09 -8.89 23.78
N ILE A 59 19.54 -7.67 23.80
CA ILE A 59 18.15 -7.40 24.19
C ILE A 59 17.18 -8.05 23.21
N GLY A 60 17.39 -7.89 21.91
CA GLY A 60 16.56 -8.52 20.88
C GLY A 60 16.58 -10.05 20.94
N ARG A 61 17.75 -10.67 21.19
CA ARG A 61 17.86 -12.12 21.41
C ARG A 61 17.13 -12.58 22.67
N ALA A 62 17.23 -11.82 23.75
CA ALA A 62 16.51 -12.11 24.98
C ALA A 62 14.99 -12.00 24.78
N LEU A 63 14.50 -10.96 24.08
CA LEU A 63 13.08 -10.79 23.74
C LEU A 63 12.56 -11.94 22.87
N ALA A 64 13.30 -12.32 21.82
CA ALA A 64 12.93 -13.46 20.98
C ALA A 64 12.86 -14.77 21.78
N SER A 65 13.80 -14.99 22.71
CA SER A 65 13.79 -16.16 23.59
C SER A 65 12.68 -16.10 24.65
N LEU A 66 12.28 -14.92 25.12
CA LEU A 66 11.14 -14.77 26.03
C LEU A 66 9.81 -14.96 25.29
N ALA A 67 9.76 -14.61 24.00
CA ALA A 67 8.60 -14.85 23.15
C ALA A 67 8.41 -16.33 22.80
N ALA A 68 9.51 -17.06 22.58
CA ALA A 68 9.46 -18.52 22.42
C ALA A 68 8.89 -19.23 23.67
N ASP A 69 9.09 -18.66 24.86
CA ASP A 69 8.56 -19.18 26.13
C ASP A 69 7.17 -18.60 26.47
N GLU A 70 6.51 -17.94 25.50
CA GLU A 70 5.18 -17.35 25.63
C GLU A 70 5.06 -16.36 26.81
N LEU A 71 6.14 -15.68 27.19
CA LEU A 71 6.11 -14.65 28.23
C LEU A 71 5.71 -13.28 27.70
N VAL A 72 6.14 -12.99 26.48
CA VAL A 72 5.92 -11.72 25.78
C VAL A 72 5.65 -12.02 24.31
N ASP A 73 4.94 -11.14 23.61
CA ASP A 73 4.94 -11.15 22.15
C ASP A 73 5.97 -10.13 21.65
N TYR A 74 6.77 -10.54 20.67
CA TYR A 74 7.88 -9.71 20.18
C TYR A 74 7.93 -9.69 18.64
N ILE A 75 7.83 -8.49 18.06
CA ILE A 75 8.14 -8.25 16.65
C ILE A 75 9.41 -7.41 16.57
N PRO A 76 10.47 -7.90 15.90
CA PRO A 76 11.75 -7.23 15.87
C PRO A 76 11.69 -5.88 15.17
N ALA A 77 12.55 -4.97 15.60
CA ALA A 77 12.60 -3.63 15.03
C ALA A 77 13.03 -3.64 13.56
N ARG A 78 12.23 -3.00 12.68
CA ARG A 78 12.50 -2.90 11.23
C ARG A 78 12.53 -1.45 10.76
N GLY A 79 13.42 -1.14 9.80
CA GLY A 79 13.45 0.12 9.06
C GLY A 79 13.99 1.35 9.83
N ARG A 80 13.81 2.54 9.22
CA ARG A 80 14.27 3.83 9.76
C ARG A 80 13.44 4.21 11.00
N GLY A 81 13.91 3.81 12.18
CA GLY A 81 13.25 4.12 13.45
C GLY A 81 13.57 3.19 14.62
N ASN A 82 14.11 1.98 14.36
CA ASN A 82 14.49 0.97 15.36
C ASN A 82 13.42 0.73 16.46
N ARG A 83 12.14 0.70 16.06
CA ARG A 83 11.01 0.42 16.96
C ARG A 83 10.58 -1.03 16.83
N ALA A 84 10.55 -1.74 17.95
CA ALA A 84 10.02 -3.08 18.08
C ALA A 84 8.62 -3.03 18.67
N LEU A 85 7.79 -4.02 18.33
CA LEU A 85 6.56 -4.29 19.05
C LEU A 85 6.88 -5.24 20.19
N VAL A 86 6.48 -4.87 21.40
CA VAL A 86 6.56 -5.71 22.60
C VAL A 86 5.19 -5.72 23.28
N ALA A 87 4.67 -6.90 23.56
CA ALA A 87 3.45 -7.08 24.34
C ALA A 87 3.66 -8.10 25.46
N ILE A 88 2.83 -8.03 26.50
CA ILE A 88 2.67 -9.13 27.45
C ILE A 88 1.83 -10.21 26.76
N HIS A 89 2.29 -11.47 26.80
CA HIS A 89 1.61 -12.56 26.10
C HIS A 89 0.18 -12.76 26.61
N ARG A 90 -0.77 -12.99 25.69
CA ARG A 90 -2.22 -13.08 25.94
C ARG A 90 -2.62 -13.94 27.14
N ARG A 91 -1.93 -15.06 27.38
CA ARG A 91 -2.18 -15.98 28.53
C ARG A 91 -2.12 -15.32 29.91
N PHE A 92 -1.54 -14.12 30.03
CA PHE A 92 -1.47 -13.35 31.28
C PHE A 92 -2.40 -12.14 31.31
N VAL A 93 -3.19 -11.95 30.26
CA VAL A 93 -3.99 -10.74 29.99
C VAL A 93 -5.43 -11.09 29.60
N ASP A 94 -5.77 -12.37 29.44
CA ASP A 94 -7.10 -12.83 29.01
C ASP A 94 -8.27 -12.36 29.93
N ASP A 95 -7.99 -12.02 31.20
CA ASP A 95 -8.97 -11.45 32.15
C ASP A 95 -8.97 -9.90 32.20
N ILE A 96 -8.20 -9.22 31.35
CA ILE A 96 -8.01 -7.76 31.37
C ILE A 96 -8.67 -7.13 30.14
N GLU A 97 -9.76 -6.40 30.37
CA GLU A 97 -10.44 -5.64 29.31
C GLU A 97 -9.63 -4.38 28.94
N VAL A 98 -9.12 -4.33 27.71
CA VAL A 98 -8.30 -3.23 27.21
C VAL A 98 -9.21 -2.09 26.74
N LEU A 99 -9.19 -0.96 27.46
CA LEU A 99 -9.95 0.22 27.06
C LEU A 99 -9.50 0.70 25.67
N GLN A 100 -10.47 0.83 24.74
CA GLN A 100 -10.23 1.28 23.37
C GLN A 100 -9.65 2.69 23.36
N ARG A 101 -8.86 3.02 22.33
CA ARG A 101 -8.28 4.36 22.14
C ARG A 101 -8.67 4.92 20.79
N ASP A 102 -8.87 6.23 20.71
CA ASP A 102 -9.12 6.95 19.47
C ASP A 102 -7.85 7.08 18.62
N GLU A 103 -8.00 7.62 17.39
CA GLU A 103 -6.93 7.83 16.42
C GLU A 103 -5.81 8.79 16.92
N THR A 104 -6.07 9.51 18.01
CA THR A 104 -5.10 10.40 18.67
C THR A 104 -4.45 9.78 19.92
N GLY A 105 -4.84 8.55 20.27
CA GLY A 105 -4.31 7.79 21.40
C GLY A 105 -5.00 8.07 22.74
N ARG A 106 -6.13 8.78 22.75
CA ARG A 106 -6.95 9.03 23.95
C ARG A 106 -7.85 7.83 24.24
N VAL A 107 -8.02 7.50 25.51
CA VAL A 107 -8.85 6.37 25.94
C VAL A 107 -10.33 6.72 25.77
N ILE A 108 -11.07 5.87 25.06
CA ILE A 108 -12.53 5.93 24.92
C ILE A 108 -13.10 5.35 26.22
N VAL A 109 -13.59 6.23 27.08
CA VAL A 109 -14.20 5.84 28.36
C VAL A 109 -15.72 5.78 28.17
N PRO A 110 -16.42 4.73 28.64
CA PRO A 110 -17.89 4.72 28.69
C PRO A 110 -18.41 5.86 29.59
N ALA A 111 -19.60 6.37 29.30
CA ALA A 111 -20.16 7.65 29.81
C ALA A 111 -20.33 7.80 31.34
N SER A 112 -19.87 6.84 32.14
CA SER A 112 -20.06 6.76 33.59
C SER A 112 -18.79 6.96 34.43
N ALA A 113 -17.64 7.35 33.86
CA ALA A 113 -16.41 7.52 34.64
C ALA A 113 -15.76 8.90 34.45
N GLU A 114 -15.34 9.50 35.57
CA GLU A 114 -14.65 10.79 35.66
C GLU A 114 -13.33 10.79 34.86
N SER A 115 -13.13 11.86 34.08
CA SER A 115 -11.99 12.05 33.19
C SER A 115 -10.69 12.36 33.95
N VAL A 116 -9.59 11.70 33.59
CA VAL A 116 -8.23 12.04 34.06
C VAL A 116 -7.41 12.59 32.90
N THR A 117 -6.89 13.82 33.05
CA THR A 117 -5.97 14.47 32.12
C THR A 117 -4.52 14.04 32.37
N PHE A 118 -3.79 13.71 31.30
CA PHE A 118 -2.33 13.46 31.36
C PHE A 118 -1.56 14.43 30.44
N SER A 119 -0.37 14.81 30.91
CA SER A 119 0.47 15.94 30.52
C SER A 119 1.11 15.87 29.12
N GLU A 120 1.47 17.05 28.61
CA GLU A 120 2.09 17.30 27.29
C GLU A 120 3.46 16.64 27.07
N ALA A 121 3.75 16.33 25.81
CA ALA A 121 4.96 15.63 25.34
C ALA A 121 6.24 16.49 25.45
N PRO A 122 7.38 15.96 25.93
CA PRO A 122 8.63 16.70 25.93
C PRO A 122 9.29 16.71 24.54
N SER A 123 9.59 17.91 24.03
CA SER A 123 10.39 18.11 22.82
C SER A 123 11.87 17.84 23.10
N SER A 124 12.40 16.69 22.66
CA SER A 124 13.83 16.37 22.78
C SER A 124 14.57 16.62 21.46
N TYR A 125 14.88 17.89 21.17
CA TYR A 125 15.88 18.25 20.17
C TYR A 125 17.02 19.03 20.83
N ARG A 126 18.25 18.50 20.78
CA ARG A 126 19.49 19.21 21.15
C ARG A 126 20.43 19.30 19.93
N PRO A 127 21.06 20.46 19.66
CA PRO A 127 21.99 20.62 18.53
C PRO A 127 23.32 19.88 18.80
N LYS A 128 23.91 19.29 17.74
CA LYS A 128 25.01 18.31 17.81
C LYS A 128 26.37 18.94 17.49
N ALA A 129 27.31 18.94 18.46
CA ALA A 129 28.71 19.31 18.23
C ALA A 129 29.68 18.11 18.21
N ASN A 130 29.36 17.00 18.89
CA ASN A 130 30.34 15.93 19.17
C ASN A 130 29.86 14.52 18.78
N TYR A 131 29.45 14.29 17.53
CA TYR A 131 29.24 12.92 17.03
C TYR A 131 30.39 12.52 16.10
N PRO A 132 30.93 11.30 16.23
CA PRO A 132 31.87 10.76 15.24
C PRO A 132 31.19 10.68 13.87
N PRO A 133 31.94 10.81 12.76
CA PRO A 133 31.36 10.76 11.42
C PRO A 133 30.64 9.43 11.23
N THR A 134 29.46 9.51 10.63
CA THR A 134 28.62 8.35 10.34
C THR A 134 29.45 7.33 9.55
N PRO A 135 29.53 6.06 9.97
CA PRO A 135 30.20 5.03 9.18
C PRO A 135 29.55 4.99 7.81
N ARG A 136 30.30 5.37 6.77
CA ARG A 136 29.88 5.14 5.39
C ARG A 136 30.10 3.66 5.16
N SER A 137 29.02 2.92 4.88
CA SER A 137 29.14 1.55 4.41
C SER A 137 30.01 1.57 3.15
N THR A 138 31.23 1.05 3.27
CA THR A 138 32.08 0.66 2.13
C THR A 138 31.71 -0.74 1.68
N ASP A 139 30.41 -1.05 1.67
CA ASP A 139 29.91 -2.20 0.95
C ASP A 139 29.70 -1.72 -0.47
N THR A 140 30.54 -2.23 -1.36
CA THR A 140 30.29 -2.40 -2.78
C THR A 140 28.79 -2.53 -2.96
N GLN A 141 28.20 -1.48 -3.52
CA GLN A 141 26.78 -1.21 -3.62
C GLN A 141 26.04 -2.46 -4.08
N ALA A 142 25.61 -3.29 -3.13
CA ALA A 142 24.64 -4.34 -3.39
C ALA A 142 23.45 -3.58 -3.95
N THR A 143 23.21 -3.75 -5.24
CA THR A 143 22.10 -3.16 -5.97
C THR A 143 20.87 -3.38 -5.12
N SER A 144 20.42 -2.31 -4.46
CA SER A 144 19.30 -2.42 -3.55
C SER A 144 18.14 -3.00 -4.35
N ASP A 145 17.50 -4.06 -3.84
CA ASP A 145 16.28 -4.62 -4.44
C ASP A 145 15.14 -3.59 -4.54
N SER A 146 15.32 -2.39 -3.96
CA SER A 146 14.37 -1.30 -4.04
C SER A 146 14.57 -0.44 -5.29
N ARG A 147 13.45 -0.07 -5.90
CA ARG A 147 13.40 0.85 -7.05
C ARG A 147 14.17 2.14 -6.74
N PRO A 148 15.10 2.60 -7.61
CA PRO A 148 15.84 3.84 -7.39
C PRO A 148 14.91 5.04 -7.20
N THR A 149 15.04 5.74 -6.06
CA THR A 149 14.22 6.92 -5.74
C THR A 149 14.96 8.24 -5.92
N GLY A 150 16.29 8.19 -6.06
CA GLY A 150 17.10 9.36 -6.32
C GLY A 150 18.51 9.01 -6.78
N VAL A 151 19.23 10.02 -7.24
CA VAL A 151 20.64 9.94 -7.64
C VAL A 151 21.53 10.60 -6.58
N GLU A 152 22.78 10.15 -6.52
CA GLU A 152 23.79 10.82 -5.70
C GLU A 152 24.06 12.23 -6.25
N ILE A 153 24.10 13.20 -5.35
CA ILE A 153 24.28 14.61 -5.67
C ILE A 153 25.69 15.00 -5.23
N HIS A 154 26.53 15.40 -6.18
CA HIS A 154 27.84 15.94 -5.80
C HIS A 154 27.67 17.33 -5.13
N PRO A 155 28.39 17.64 -4.04
CA PRO A 155 28.28 18.94 -3.38
C PRO A 155 28.54 20.14 -4.32
N ASP A 156 29.36 19.94 -5.36
CA ASP A 156 29.66 20.96 -6.37
C ASP A 156 28.44 21.30 -7.24
N GLU A 157 27.55 20.35 -7.52
CA GLU A 157 26.35 20.59 -8.33
C GLU A 157 25.44 21.64 -7.67
N VAL A 158 25.33 21.60 -6.34
CA VAL A 158 24.56 22.60 -5.58
C VAL A 158 25.25 23.96 -5.65
N ARG A 159 26.59 24.00 -5.55
CA ARG A 159 27.36 25.25 -5.66
C ARG A 159 27.24 25.86 -7.05
N GLU A 160 27.29 25.05 -8.10
CA GLU A 160 27.09 25.47 -9.49
C GLU A 160 25.72 26.15 -9.67
N VAL A 161 24.64 25.54 -9.19
CA VAL A 161 23.30 26.14 -9.26
C VAL A 161 23.26 27.46 -8.50
N PHE A 162 23.86 27.55 -7.30
CA PHE A 162 23.89 28.79 -6.53
C PHE A 162 24.74 29.90 -7.18
N ALA A 163 25.82 29.55 -7.88
CA ALA A 163 26.66 30.50 -8.61
C ALA A 163 25.94 31.07 -9.83
N ALA A 164 25.11 30.26 -10.49
CA ALA A 164 24.32 30.64 -11.66
C ALA A 164 22.90 31.15 -11.31
N LEU A 165 22.61 31.46 -10.04
CA LEU A 165 21.29 31.96 -9.65
C LEU A 165 21.04 33.38 -10.22
N PRO A 166 19.83 33.62 -10.76
CA PRO A 166 19.42 34.95 -11.16
C PRO A 166 19.44 35.95 -10.00
N GLU A 167 19.66 37.22 -10.31
CA GLU A 167 19.83 38.32 -9.35
C GLU A 167 18.68 38.41 -8.34
N ALA A 168 17.44 38.13 -8.78
CA ALA A 168 16.25 38.10 -7.93
C ALA A 168 16.32 37.09 -6.75
N TYR A 169 17.21 36.10 -6.82
CA TYR A 169 17.43 35.10 -5.77
C TYR A 169 18.72 35.34 -4.96
N GLN A 170 19.59 36.26 -5.40
CA GLN A 170 20.88 36.52 -4.74
C GLN A 170 20.70 37.28 -3.43
N GLY A 171 19.74 38.21 -3.37
CA GLY A 171 19.37 38.99 -2.18
C GLY A 171 18.50 38.27 -1.14
N LEU A 172 18.29 36.95 -1.28
CA LEU A 172 17.51 36.18 -0.32
C LEU A 172 18.21 36.08 1.03
N GLY A 173 17.46 36.35 2.11
CA GLY A 173 17.93 36.13 3.49
C GLY A 173 18.33 34.67 3.76
N THR A 174 19.15 34.46 4.79
CA THR A 174 19.79 33.16 5.08
C THR A 174 18.80 31.99 5.16
N ARG A 175 17.64 32.18 5.81
CA ARG A 175 16.63 31.13 5.98
C ARG A 175 15.93 30.77 4.67
N THR A 176 15.61 31.74 3.83
CA THR A 176 14.98 31.51 2.52
C THR A 176 15.96 30.91 1.53
N ARG A 177 17.24 31.33 1.58
CA ARG A 177 18.33 30.73 0.81
C ARG A 177 18.56 29.26 1.18
N TRP A 178 18.51 28.93 2.48
CA TRP A 178 18.61 27.54 2.94
C TRP A 178 17.43 26.68 2.44
N ARG A 179 16.20 27.20 2.49
CA ARG A 179 15.02 26.53 1.91
C ARG A 179 15.17 26.32 0.41
N LEU A 180 15.63 27.32 -0.34
CA LEU A 180 15.90 27.19 -1.76
C LEU A 180 16.95 26.11 -2.05
N GLY A 181 18.02 26.04 -1.25
CA GLY A 181 19.03 24.98 -1.35
C GLY A 181 18.45 23.58 -1.10
N GLY A 182 17.49 23.45 -0.18
CA GLY A 182 16.74 22.21 0.03
C GLY A 182 15.90 21.80 -1.19
N LEU A 183 15.26 22.76 -1.86
CA LEU A 183 14.50 22.52 -3.09
C LEU A 183 15.40 22.11 -4.25
N ILE A 184 16.52 22.80 -4.44
CA ILE A 184 17.52 22.48 -5.47
C ILE A 184 18.05 21.06 -5.25
N ARG A 185 18.48 20.72 -4.02
CA ARG A 185 18.92 19.36 -3.69
C ARG A 185 17.84 18.32 -3.96
N ARG A 186 16.57 18.61 -3.66
CA ARG A 186 15.47 17.69 -3.97
C ARG A 186 15.36 17.44 -5.47
N GLN A 187 15.51 18.47 -6.31
CA GLN A 187 15.42 18.30 -7.77
C GLN A 187 16.65 17.60 -8.36
N LEU A 188 17.85 17.96 -7.92
CA LEU A 188 19.07 17.25 -8.31
C LEU A 188 19.00 15.77 -7.89
N GLY A 189 18.51 15.50 -6.69
CA GLY A 189 18.29 14.14 -6.19
C GLY A 189 17.25 13.36 -7.00
N ARG A 190 16.26 14.04 -7.60
CA ARG A 190 15.32 13.43 -8.57
C ARG A 190 15.95 13.19 -9.94
N GLY A 191 17.23 13.52 -10.14
CA GLY A 191 17.95 13.29 -11.38
C GLY A 191 17.90 14.43 -12.39
N TRP A 192 17.44 15.62 -12.00
CA TRP A 192 17.50 16.82 -12.84
C TRP A 192 18.93 17.37 -12.89
N ARG A 193 19.34 17.93 -14.03
CA ARG A 193 20.70 18.48 -14.20
C ARG A 193 20.78 19.91 -13.63
N PRO A 194 21.95 20.35 -13.11
CA PRO A 194 22.14 21.72 -12.62
C PRO A 194 21.65 22.80 -13.60
N GLY A 195 22.07 22.72 -14.87
CA GLY A 195 21.65 23.66 -15.91
C GLY A 195 20.13 23.70 -16.14
N GLN A 196 19.41 22.59 -15.98
CA GLN A 196 17.95 22.56 -16.12
C GLN A 196 17.25 23.24 -14.94
N VAL A 197 17.78 23.04 -13.72
CA VAL A 197 17.28 23.73 -12.53
C VAL A 197 17.51 25.24 -12.67
N VAL A 198 18.71 25.65 -13.11
CA VAL A 198 19.05 27.06 -13.35
C VAL A 198 18.14 27.67 -14.43
N ALA A 199 17.96 27.00 -15.57
CA ALA A 199 17.13 27.51 -16.66
C ALA A 199 15.67 27.80 -16.22
N ILE A 200 15.10 26.94 -15.38
CA ILE A 200 13.75 27.14 -14.83
C ILE A 200 13.72 28.31 -13.85
N LEU A 201 14.74 28.44 -12.99
CA LEU A 201 14.84 29.56 -12.06
C LEU A 201 15.08 30.89 -12.79
N ALA A 202 15.81 30.86 -13.90
CA ALA A 202 16.15 32.02 -14.74
C ALA A 202 15.02 32.52 -15.64
N ALA A 203 13.87 31.84 -15.69
CA ALA A 203 12.73 32.31 -16.45
C ALA A 203 12.31 33.75 -16.04
N PRO A 204 11.86 34.59 -16.99
CA PRO A 204 11.51 35.99 -16.73
C PRO A 204 10.46 36.11 -15.62
N LEU A 205 10.69 37.04 -14.70
CA LEU A 205 9.80 37.25 -13.55
C LEU A 205 8.48 37.89 -14.01
N PRO A 206 7.32 37.27 -13.71
CA PRO A 206 6.05 37.95 -13.91
C PRO A 206 5.95 39.16 -12.96
N GLY A 207 5.32 40.25 -13.41
CA GLY A 207 5.13 41.44 -12.59
C GLY A 207 4.34 41.13 -11.30
N GLY A 208 4.69 41.78 -10.19
CA GLY A 208 3.95 41.68 -8.93
C GLY A 208 4.29 40.49 -8.01
N VAL A 209 5.38 39.77 -8.26
CA VAL A 209 5.80 38.65 -7.38
C VAL A 209 6.28 39.18 -6.02
N LYS A 210 5.45 39.00 -4.99
CA LYS A 210 5.77 39.40 -3.60
C LYS A 210 6.86 38.55 -2.94
N SER A 211 7.10 37.32 -3.41
CA SER A 211 8.06 36.39 -2.80
C SER A 211 8.82 35.57 -3.86
N PRO A 212 10.12 35.84 -4.07
CA PRO A 212 10.94 35.08 -5.02
C PRO A 212 10.99 33.58 -4.67
N LEU A 213 11.05 33.21 -3.39
CA LEU A 213 11.08 31.81 -2.96
C LEU A 213 9.82 31.03 -3.37
N HIS A 214 8.62 31.62 -3.21
CA HIS A 214 7.38 30.97 -3.62
C HIS A 214 7.33 30.77 -5.13
N LEU A 215 7.83 31.74 -5.91
CA LEU A 215 7.94 31.59 -7.34
C LEU A 215 8.89 30.45 -7.72
N ALA A 216 10.06 30.34 -7.08
CA ALA A 216 10.98 29.23 -7.31
C ALA A 216 10.34 27.87 -6.97
N MET A 217 9.64 27.77 -5.84
CA MET A 217 8.89 26.57 -5.47
C MET A 217 7.88 26.17 -6.53
N TRP A 218 7.06 27.12 -6.98
CA TRP A 218 6.04 26.88 -8.00
C TRP A 218 6.67 26.46 -9.33
N ARG A 219 7.72 27.18 -9.78
CA ARG A 219 8.41 26.89 -11.05
C ARG A 219 9.02 25.50 -11.05
N LEU A 220 9.73 25.13 -9.99
CA LEU A 220 10.33 23.80 -9.87
C LEU A 220 9.26 22.70 -9.74
N ALA A 221 8.14 22.97 -9.05
CA ALA A 221 7.06 21.99 -8.93
C ALA A 221 6.31 21.75 -10.25
N LYS A 222 6.09 22.81 -11.05
CA LYS A 222 5.35 22.73 -12.30
C LYS A 222 6.18 22.28 -13.50
N ASN A 223 7.47 22.62 -13.55
CA ASN A 223 8.31 22.33 -14.72
C ASN A 223 9.20 21.08 -14.55
N GLN A 224 9.35 20.55 -13.33
CA GLN A 224 10.16 19.35 -13.04
C GLN A 224 9.33 18.28 -12.34
N ILE A 225 8.40 17.70 -13.12
CA ILE A 225 7.50 16.65 -12.66
C ILE A 225 8.20 15.30 -12.81
N GLY A 226 8.10 14.46 -11.78
CA GLY A 226 8.64 13.10 -11.80
C GLY A 226 10.16 13.04 -11.74
N SER A 227 10.71 12.02 -12.41
CA SER A 227 12.12 11.67 -12.45
C SER A 227 12.84 12.41 -13.57
N GLY A 228 13.93 13.09 -13.22
CA GLY A 228 14.78 13.77 -14.18
C GLY A 228 15.61 12.80 -15.03
N PRO A 229 16.33 13.31 -16.04
CA PRO A 229 17.03 12.51 -17.05
C PRO A 229 18.11 11.57 -16.50
N ARG A 230 18.66 11.83 -15.30
CA ARG A 230 19.63 10.93 -14.66
C ARG A 230 18.95 9.76 -13.93
N LEU A 231 17.75 9.97 -13.38
CA LEU A 231 17.04 8.98 -12.57
C LEU A 231 16.10 8.11 -13.41
N ALA A 232 15.47 8.68 -14.44
CA ALA A 232 14.55 7.99 -15.33
C ALA A 232 15.12 6.69 -15.94
N PRO A 233 16.33 6.66 -16.53
CA PRO A 233 16.86 5.42 -17.12
C PRO A 233 17.15 4.34 -16.06
N LEU A 234 17.57 4.73 -14.86
CA LEU A 234 17.81 3.80 -13.75
C LEU A 234 16.51 3.17 -13.27
N GLN A 235 15.45 3.97 -13.16
CA GLN A 235 14.12 3.48 -12.82
C GLN A 235 13.56 2.56 -13.90
N GLN A 236 13.71 2.92 -15.17
CA GLN A 236 13.24 2.10 -16.29
C GLN A 236 13.96 0.74 -16.35
N ALA A 237 15.29 0.73 -16.19
CA ALA A 237 16.06 -0.51 -16.15
C ALA A 237 15.62 -1.41 -14.98
N TRP A 238 15.39 -0.82 -13.80
CA TRP A 238 14.87 -1.55 -12.66
C TRP A 238 13.45 -2.08 -12.91
N ASP A 239 12.55 -1.25 -13.45
CA ASP A 239 11.16 -1.63 -13.74
C ASP A 239 11.11 -2.79 -14.75
N MET A 240 11.98 -2.78 -15.77
CA MET A 240 12.13 -3.88 -16.73
C MET A 240 12.59 -5.18 -16.05
N ALA A 241 13.67 -5.11 -15.26
CA ALA A 241 14.20 -6.27 -14.54
C ALA A 241 13.19 -6.83 -13.53
N ALA A 242 12.48 -5.95 -12.81
CA ALA A 242 11.44 -6.34 -11.87
C ALA A 242 10.25 -7.01 -12.57
N ALA A 243 9.83 -6.51 -13.74
CA ALA A 243 8.78 -7.11 -14.53
C ALA A 243 9.19 -8.50 -15.07
N GLU A 244 10.44 -8.65 -15.51
CA GLU A 244 10.98 -9.94 -15.94
C GLU A 244 11.04 -10.95 -14.79
N ALA A 245 11.60 -10.56 -13.64
CA ALA A 245 11.62 -11.40 -12.45
C ALA A 245 10.20 -11.76 -11.94
N ALA A 246 9.22 -10.88 -12.13
CA ALA A 246 7.82 -11.18 -11.83
C ALA A 246 7.22 -12.21 -12.79
N ARG A 247 7.51 -12.11 -14.10
CA ARG A 247 7.09 -13.11 -15.10
C ARG A 247 7.70 -14.48 -14.80
N THR A 248 9.02 -14.55 -14.58
CA THR A 248 9.69 -15.81 -14.25
C THR A 248 9.13 -16.45 -12.98
N ARG A 249 8.88 -15.66 -11.92
CA ARG A 249 8.22 -16.19 -10.70
C ARG A 249 6.81 -16.69 -10.95
N SER A 250 6.03 -16.01 -11.80
CA SER A 250 4.69 -16.45 -12.19
C SER A 250 4.74 -17.76 -12.98
N GLU A 251 5.65 -17.88 -13.93
CA GLU A 251 5.84 -19.10 -14.74
C GLU A 251 6.24 -20.29 -13.87
N LEU A 252 7.22 -20.12 -12.99
CA LEU A 252 7.63 -21.15 -12.03
C LEU A 252 6.49 -21.57 -11.10
N ALA A 253 5.70 -20.61 -10.59
CA ALA A 253 4.56 -20.92 -9.74
C ALA A 253 3.44 -21.65 -10.49
N VAL A 254 3.24 -21.36 -11.78
CA VAL A 254 2.30 -22.09 -12.65
C VAL A 254 2.82 -23.50 -12.91
N GLU A 255 4.11 -23.68 -13.19
CA GLU A 255 4.73 -24.99 -13.41
C GLU A 255 4.66 -25.87 -12.16
N GLU A 256 4.97 -25.31 -10.99
CA GLU A 256 4.83 -25.99 -9.70
C GLU A 256 3.36 -26.38 -9.46
N SER A 257 2.41 -25.45 -9.65
CA SER A 257 0.97 -25.73 -9.50
C SER A 257 0.50 -26.82 -10.48
N LEU A 258 0.98 -26.79 -11.73
CA LEU A 258 0.64 -27.77 -12.75
C LEU A 258 1.19 -29.15 -12.40
N SER A 259 2.41 -29.23 -11.88
CA SER A 259 3.01 -30.50 -11.44
C SER A 259 2.20 -31.11 -10.29
N SER A 260 1.77 -30.30 -9.31
CA SER A 260 0.87 -30.72 -8.23
C SER A 260 -0.46 -31.24 -8.75
N VAL A 261 -1.12 -30.51 -9.67
CA VAL A 261 -2.39 -30.96 -10.28
C VAL A 261 -2.19 -32.27 -11.04
N THR A 262 -1.11 -32.38 -11.81
CA THR A 262 -0.82 -33.57 -12.63
C THR A 262 -0.50 -34.79 -11.79
N ALA A 263 0.17 -34.62 -10.65
CA ALA A 263 0.42 -35.70 -9.71
C ALA A 263 -0.87 -36.17 -9.00
N ALA A 264 -1.81 -35.27 -8.75
CA ALA A 264 -3.06 -35.57 -8.06
C ALA A 264 -4.16 -36.14 -8.98
N THR A 265 -4.10 -35.91 -10.29
CA THR A 265 -5.21 -36.18 -11.22
C THR A 265 -4.84 -37.11 -12.36
N THR A 266 -5.83 -37.80 -12.93
CA THR A 266 -5.64 -38.60 -14.15
C THR A 266 -5.76 -37.74 -15.42
N PRO A 267 -5.25 -38.19 -16.59
CA PRO A 267 -5.47 -37.50 -17.87
C PRO A 267 -6.95 -37.20 -18.15
N ASP A 268 -7.84 -38.16 -17.94
CA ASP A 268 -9.28 -38.01 -18.19
C ASP A 268 -9.93 -36.94 -17.31
N GLN A 269 -9.52 -36.85 -16.04
CA GLN A 269 -9.98 -35.82 -15.11
C GLN A 269 -9.53 -34.41 -15.55
N ARG A 270 -8.31 -34.30 -16.08
CA ARG A 270 -7.78 -33.02 -16.60
C ARG A 270 -8.51 -32.59 -17.87
N ASP A 271 -8.76 -33.51 -18.79
CA ASP A 271 -9.54 -33.22 -20.01
C ASP A 271 -10.99 -32.84 -19.68
N HIS A 272 -11.58 -33.51 -18.70
CA HIS A 272 -12.92 -33.18 -18.22
C HIS A 272 -12.97 -31.78 -17.59
N ALA A 273 -11.98 -31.43 -16.78
CA ALA A 273 -11.85 -30.09 -16.20
C ALA A 273 -11.60 -29.00 -17.26
N LEU A 274 -10.82 -29.29 -18.30
CA LEU A 274 -10.60 -28.34 -19.41
C LEU A 274 -11.88 -28.09 -20.21
N ARG A 275 -12.72 -29.10 -20.43
CA ARG A 275 -14.04 -28.90 -21.04
C ARG A 275 -14.94 -28.01 -20.19
N ALA A 276 -14.97 -28.24 -18.87
CA ALA A 276 -15.72 -27.38 -17.94
C ALA A 276 -15.16 -25.95 -17.94
N ALA A 277 -13.84 -25.77 -17.94
CA ALA A 277 -13.21 -24.46 -18.01
C ALA A 277 -13.55 -23.72 -19.32
N ALA A 278 -13.61 -24.42 -20.46
CA ALA A 278 -13.99 -23.83 -21.73
C ALA A 278 -15.45 -23.36 -21.73
N VAL A 279 -16.33 -24.10 -21.05
CA VAL A 279 -17.74 -23.71 -20.88
C VAL A 279 -17.87 -22.48 -19.96
N GLN A 280 -17.12 -22.45 -18.85
CA GLN A 280 -17.23 -21.36 -17.89
C GLN A 280 -16.53 -20.06 -18.32
N PHE A 281 -15.37 -20.17 -18.96
CA PHE A 281 -14.50 -19.03 -19.28
C PHE A 281 -14.39 -18.73 -20.78
N GLY A 282 -14.97 -19.57 -21.63
CA GLY A 282 -14.89 -19.43 -23.10
C GLY A 282 -13.60 -20.01 -23.67
N THR A 283 -13.15 -19.45 -24.80
CA THR A 283 -12.00 -19.97 -25.55
C THR A 283 -10.72 -20.04 -24.69
N ILE A 284 -10.13 -21.24 -24.62
CA ILE A 284 -8.89 -21.48 -23.88
C ILE A 284 -7.68 -21.23 -24.79
N THR A 285 -6.88 -20.21 -24.47
CA THR A 285 -5.62 -19.91 -25.19
C THR A 285 -4.42 -20.67 -24.63
N ASP A 286 -4.38 -20.91 -23.31
CA ASP A 286 -3.35 -21.71 -22.64
C ASP A 286 -4.01 -22.79 -21.76
N PRO A 287 -4.00 -24.06 -22.20
CA PRO A 287 -4.55 -25.18 -21.44
C PRO A 287 -3.90 -25.39 -20.07
N ARG A 288 -2.60 -25.06 -19.92
CA ARG A 288 -1.88 -25.25 -18.65
C ARG A 288 -2.37 -24.26 -17.60
N ALA A 289 -2.42 -22.98 -17.96
CA ALA A 289 -2.95 -21.94 -17.09
C ALA A 289 -4.44 -22.16 -16.78
N ALA A 290 -5.25 -22.57 -17.77
CA ALA A 290 -6.66 -22.86 -17.57
C ALA A 290 -6.88 -24.01 -16.58
N LEU A 291 -6.10 -25.08 -16.67
CA LEU A 291 -6.19 -26.20 -15.73
C LEU A 291 -5.78 -25.80 -14.30
N VAL A 292 -4.72 -24.99 -14.15
CA VAL A 292 -4.31 -24.45 -12.83
C VAL A 292 -5.40 -23.53 -12.26
N ALA A 293 -6.01 -22.69 -13.08
CA ALA A 293 -7.12 -21.82 -12.66
C ALA A 293 -8.35 -22.63 -12.21
N ALA A 294 -8.71 -23.67 -12.97
CA ALA A 294 -9.77 -24.61 -12.62
C ALA A 294 -9.48 -25.32 -11.28
N ALA A 295 -8.25 -25.81 -11.08
CA ALA A 295 -7.83 -26.42 -9.82
C ALA A 295 -7.93 -25.45 -8.63
N ARG A 296 -7.50 -24.19 -8.79
CA ARG A 296 -7.66 -23.17 -7.73
C ARG A 296 -9.12 -22.84 -7.45
N ALA A 297 -9.97 -22.78 -8.47
CA ALA A 297 -11.41 -22.57 -8.30
C ALA A 297 -12.04 -23.74 -7.53
N ALA A 298 -11.69 -24.96 -7.92
CA ALA A 298 -12.15 -26.19 -7.28
C ALA A 298 -11.73 -26.27 -5.81
N THR A 299 -10.45 -26.07 -5.48
CA THR A 299 -9.97 -26.11 -4.08
C THR A 299 -10.59 -25.02 -3.21
N ARG A 300 -10.88 -23.84 -3.77
CA ARG A 300 -11.59 -22.79 -3.02
C ARG A 300 -13.06 -23.13 -2.76
N ARG A 301 -13.72 -23.81 -3.71
CA ARG A 301 -15.14 -24.19 -3.58
C ARG A 301 -15.33 -25.45 -2.72
N TYR A 302 -14.35 -26.36 -2.73
CA TYR A 302 -14.38 -27.62 -1.99
C TYR A 302 -13.11 -27.80 -1.14
N PRO A 303 -12.89 -26.96 -0.11
CA PRO A 303 -11.65 -26.95 0.67
C PRO A 303 -11.40 -28.22 1.49
N SER A 304 -12.46 -28.99 1.79
CA SER A 304 -12.39 -30.24 2.54
C SER A 304 -12.10 -31.48 1.68
N HIS A 305 -12.03 -31.33 0.35
CA HIS A 305 -11.84 -32.46 -0.57
C HIS A 305 -10.39 -32.53 -1.05
N SER A 306 -9.96 -33.73 -1.43
CA SER A 306 -8.69 -33.89 -2.14
C SER A 306 -8.74 -33.10 -3.47
N GLN A 307 -7.58 -32.65 -3.95
CA GLN A 307 -7.51 -31.83 -5.16
C GLN A 307 -8.18 -32.48 -6.38
N ALA A 308 -8.04 -33.81 -6.52
CA ALA A 308 -8.65 -34.56 -7.61
C ALA A 308 -10.18 -34.59 -7.51
N THR A 309 -10.70 -34.91 -6.32
CA THR A 309 -12.14 -34.99 -6.07
C THR A 309 -12.79 -33.61 -6.16
N ALA A 310 -12.13 -32.57 -5.62
CA ALA A 310 -12.57 -31.19 -5.75
C ALA A 310 -12.67 -30.75 -7.21
N LEU A 311 -11.64 -31.05 -8.03
CA LEU A 311 -11.61 -30.68 -9.44
C LEU A 311 -12.73 -31.38 -10.23
N GLN A 312 -12.98 -32.66 -9.94
CA GLN A 312 -14.05 -33.42 -10.58
C GLN A 312 -15.43 -32.86 -10.20
N HIS A 313 -15.70 -32.58 -8.93
CA HIS A 313 -16.98 -32.00 -8.50
C HIS A 313 -17.21 -30.63 -9.11
N TRP A 314 -16.17 -29.80 -9.14
CA TRP A 314 -16.24 -28.50 -9.78
C TRP A 314 -16.58 -28.64 -11.28
N ALA A 315 -15.86 -29.50 -12.01
CA ALA A 315 -16.08 -29.69 -13.44
C ALA A 315 -17.50 -30.23 -13.75
N ASN A 316 -17.98 -31.19 -12.94
CA ASN A 316 -19.33 -31.71 -13.06
C ASN A 316 -20.37 -30.60 -12.84
N SER A 317 -20.23 -29.79 -11.78
CA SER A 317 -21.19 -28.73 -11.47
C SER A 317 -21.33 -27.72 -12.63
N ILE A 318 -20.21 -27.28 -13.21
CA ILE A 318 -20.21 -26.35 -14.35
C ILE A 318 -20.85 -26.96 -15.60
N LEU A 319 -20.57 -28.22 -15.90
CA LEU A 319 -21.12 -28.88 -17.08
C LEU A 319 -22.61 -29.25 -16.91
N GLU A 320 -23.05 -29.56 -15.69
CA GLU A 320 -24.45 -29.81 -15.35
C GLU A 320 -25.27 -28.51 -15.41
N ASP A 321 -24.77 -27.42 -14.82
CA ASP A 321 -25.42 -26.10 -14.89
C ASP A 321 -25.57 -25.64 -16.35
N HIS A 322 -24.55 -25.83 -17.19
CA HIS A 322 -24.64 -25.49 -18.60
C HIS A 322 -25.64 -26.35 -19.37
N ARG A 323 -25.71 -27.67 -19.08
CA ARG A 323 -26.72 -28.57 -19.70
C ARG A 323 -28.14 -28.18 -19.32
N ALA A 324 -28.37 -27.73 -18.09
CA ALA A 324 -29.66 -27.22 -17.64
C ALA A 324 -30.06 -25.90 -18.31
N THR A 325 -29.10 -25.18 -18.91
CA THR A 325 -29.30 -23.88 -19.56
C THR A 325 -29.33 -23.97 -21.10
N ALA A 326 -29.42 -25.18 -21.68
CA ALA A 326 -29.64 -25.35 -23.12
C ALA A 326 -31.06 -24.87 -23.52
N PRO A 327 -31.25 -24.25 -24.70
CA PRO A 327 -32.25 -23.19 -24.87
C PRO A 327 -33.69 -23.69 -25.05
N GLU A 328 -34.58 -23.31 -24.14
CA GLU A 328 -35.93 -22.85 -24.51
C GLU A 328 -35.82 -21.43 -25.11
N PRO A 329 -36.72 -21.01 -26.04
CA PRO A 329 -36.60 -19.74 -26.72
C PRO A 329 -36.51 -18.57 -25.74
N THR A 330 -35.41 -17.83 -25.88
CA THR A 330 -34.92 -16.75 -25.04
C THR A 330 -35.97 -15.66 -24.78
N ILE A 331 -36.39 -15.50 -23.53
CA ILE A 331 -36.81 -14.19 -23.02
C ILE A 331 -35.51 -13.51 -22.55
N PRO A 332 -35.14 -12.31 -23.04
CA PRO A 332 -33.86 -11.71 -22.70
C PRO A 332 -33.76 -11.44 -21.19
N ALA A 333 -32.68 -11.96 -20.59
CA ALA A 333 -32.29 -11.63 -19.24
C ALA A 333 -32.04 -10.12 -19.10
N ALA A 334 -32.42 -9.57 -17.94
CA ALA A 334 -32.37 -8.15 -17.61
C ALA A 334 -31.11 -7.47 -18.15
N SER A 335 -31.35 -6.45 -18.94
CA SER A 335 -30.36 -5.73 -19.71
C SER A 335 -29.38 -4.97 -18.83
N ASN A 336 -28.08 -5.13 -19.14
CA ASN A 336 -27.06 -4.24 -18.64
C ASN A 336 -27.25 -2.88 -19.33
N LEU A 337 -27.89 -1.94 -18.63
CA LEU A 337 -28.23 -0.61 -19.14
C LEU A 337 -27.03 0.09 -19.81
N GLY A 338 -25.81 -0.11 -19.30
CA GLY A 338 -24.59 0.46 -19.87
C GLY A 338 -24.17 -0.14 -21.23
N VAL A 339 -24.45 -1.42 -21.47
CA VAL A 339 -24.15 -2.08 -22.76
C VAL A 339 -25.21 -1.70 -23.78
N GLU A 340 -26.48 -1.64 -23.39
CA GLU A 340 -27.56 -1.21 -24.29
C GLU A 340 -27.45 0.26 -24.70
N LEU A 341 -26.99 1.14 -23.79
CA LEU A 341 -26.72 2.54 -24.10
C LEU A 341 -25.60 2.70 -25.13
N ALA A 342 -24.53 1.91 -24.99
CA ALA A 342 -23.40 1.91 -25.90
C ALA A 342 -23.76 1.32 -27.27
N MET A 343 -24.57 0.25 -27.30
CA MET A 343 -25.03 -0.34 -28.56
C MET A 343 -26.01 0.58 -29.28
N SER A 344 -26.97 1.16 -28.57
CA SER A 344 -27.98 2.05 -29.17
C SER A 344 -27.39 3.34 -29.72
N THR A 345 -26.39 3.93 -29.06
CA THR A 345 -25.67 5.12 -29.57
C THR A 345 -24.85 4.81 -30.83
N VAL A 346 -24.34 3.58 -30.97
CA VAL A 346 -23.59 3.14 -32.16
C VAL A 346 -24.52 2.74 -33.30
N THR A 347 -25.64 2.08 -33.02
CA THR A 347 -26.58 1.60 -34.04
C THR A 347 -27.65 2.63 -34.42
N GLY A 348 -27.77 3.73 -33.66
CA GLY A 348 -28.80 4.75 -33.87
C GLY A 348 -30.22 4.27 -33.58
N HIS A 349 -30.39 3.13 -32.90
CA HIS A 349 -31.70 2.60 -32.53
C HIS A 349 -32.19 3.18 -31.22
N CYS A 350 -33.51 3.33 -31.08
CA CYS A 350 -34.14 3.86 -29.89
C CYS A 350 -33.76 3.02 -28.66
N VAL A 351 -33.17 3.64 -27.64
CA VAL A 351 -32.76 2.95 -26.40
C VAL A 351 -33.93 2.25 -25.71
N ASN A 352 -35.13 2.82 -25.79
CA ASN A 352 -36.30 2.30 -25.07
C ASN A 352 -36.93 1.05 -25.70
N CYS A 353 -37.19 1.05 -27.02
CA CYS A 353 -37.84 -0.09 -27.69
C CYS A 353 -36.86 -0.96 -28.50
N GLN A 354 -35.67 -0.46 -28.81
CA GLN A 354 -34.63 -1.09 -29.65
C GLN A 354 -35.05 -1.50 -31.08
N CYS A 355 -36.32 -1.31 -31.45
CA CYS A 355 -36.89 -1.75 -32.72
C CYS A 355 -36.85 -0.70 -33.83
N THR A 356 -36.83 0.59 -33.47
CA THR A 356 -36.91 1.69 -34.45
C THR A 356 -35.68 2.60 -34.34
N PRO A 357 -35.15 3.13 -35.45
CA PRO A 357 -34.13 4.16 -35.40
C PRO A 357 -34.67 5.37 -34.63
N GLY A 358 -33.85 5.92 -33.73
CA GLY A 358 -34.19 7.03 -32.85
C GLY A 358 -33.35 8.27 -33.16
N THR A 359 -33.92 9.45 -32.94
CA THR A 359 -33.18 10.71 -33.03
C THR A 359 -32.46 10.94 -31.72
N ILE A 360 -31.20 11.41 -31.76
CA ILE A 360 -30.46 11.76 -30.54
C ILE A 360 -31.16 12.95 -29.88
N ARG A 361 -31.69 12.74 -28.67
CA ARG A 361 -32.39 13.75 -27.87
C ARG A 361 -31.41 14.40 -26.91
N THR A 362 -31.00 15.63 -27.22
CA THR A 362 -30.11 16.43 -26.35
C THR A 362 -30.84 17.00 -25.13
N GLU A 363 -32.17 16.91 -25.12
CA GLU A 363 -33.02 17.32 -23.99
C GLU A 363 -32.92 16.36 -22.80
N LEU A 364 -32.36 15.16 -22.98
CA LEU A 364 -32.10 14.20 -21.91
C LEU A 364 -30.75 14.48 -21.21
N PRO A 365 -30.62 14.17 -19.90
CA PRO A 365 -29.35 14.31 -19.18
C PRO A 365 -28.17 13.57 -19.82
N ILE A 366 -28.45 12.54 -20.61
CA ILE A 366 -27.49 11.83 -21.44
C ILE A 366 -28.06 11.81 -22.87
N PRO A 367 -27.33 12.33 -23.87
CA PRO A 367 -27.82 12.38 -25.25
C PRO A 367 -27.88 10.97 -25.82
N VAL A 368 -29.10 10.45 -25.99
CA VAL A 368 -29.36 9.09 -26.45
C VAL A 368 -30.41 9.08 -27.58
N PRO A 369 -30.31 8.15 -28.53
CA PRO A 369 -31.33 8.00 -29.57
C PRO A 369 -32.63 7.47 -28.98
N VAL A 370 -33.74 8.18 -29.18
CA VAL A 370 -35.10 7.78 -28.78
C VAL A 370 -36.05 8.05 -29.95
N CYS A 371 -36.89 7.08 -30.30
CA CYS A 371 -37.89 7.27 -31.35
C CYS A 371 -39.05 8.16 -30.86
N ASP A 372 -39.72 8.84 -31.78
CA ASP A 372 -40.79 9.80 -31.46
C ASP A 372 -41.94 9.16 -30.66
N THR A 373 -42.23 7.89 -30.92
CA THR A 373 -43.27 7.14 -30.18
C THR A 373 -42.89 6.92 -28.72
N CYS A 374 -41.63 6.52 -28.44
CA CYS A 374 -41.16 6.36 -27.06
C CYS A 374 -40.92 7.71 -26.38
N TRP A 375 -40.55 8.73 -27.14
CA TRP A 375 -40.41 10.10 -26.63
C TRP A 375 -41.76 10.64 -26.16
N ALA A 376 -42.79 10.59 -27.00
CA ALA A 376 -44.13 11.06 -26.65
C ALA A 376 -44.79 10.27 -25.51
N ALA A 377 -44.46 8.97 -25.36
CA ALA A 377 -45.00 8.14 -24.29
C ALA A 377 -44.33 8.37 -22.92
N ASN A 378 -43.13 8.95 -22.87
CA ASN A 378 -42.36 9.19 -21.64
C ASN A 378 -42.09 10.67 -21.36
N ALA A 379 -42.44 11.57 -22.29
CA ALA A 379 -42.52 12.99 -22.00
C ALA A 379 -43.69 13.20 -21.04
N GLU A 380 -43.40 13.52 -19.77
CA GLU A 380 -44.42 13.86 -18.80
C GLU A 380 -45.31 15.00 -19.34
N PRO A 381 -46.65 14.89 -19.24
CA PRO A 381 -47.54 15.99 -19.56
C PRO A 381 -47.68 16.88 -18.33
N GLU A 382 -46.63 17.60 -17.92
CA GLU A 382 -46.75 18.59 -16.84
C GLU A 382 -45.54 19.53 -16.85
N PHE A 383 -45.64 20.60 -17.64
CA PHE A 383 -45.14 21.97 -17.37
C PHE A 383 -45.62 22.90 -18.52
N GLU A 384 -46.89 22.79 -18.93
CA GLU A 384 -47.60 23.83 -19.69
C GLU A 384 -48.52 24.61 -18.74
N GLU A 385 -47.95 25.31 -17.78
CA GLU A 385 -48.64 26.37 -17.03
C GLU A 385 -47.55 27.27 -16.41
N ASP A 386 -47.10 28.30 -17.16
CA ASP A 386 -46.65 29.61 -16.65
C ASP A 386 -45.95 30.52 -17.70
N TYR A 387 -46.33 30.49 -18.98
CA TYR A 387 -46.00 31.59 -19.91
C TYR A 387 -47.10 31.84 -20.95
N ALA A 388 -48.30 32.21 -20.49
CA ALA A 388 -49.23 33.02 -21.28
C ALA A 388 -50.24 33.76 -20.38
N ALA A 389 -50.23 35.09 -20.50
CA ALA A 389 -51.11 36.13 -19.94
C ALA A 389 -50.72 36.71 -18.57
#